data_AF-A0A2T0WKD8-F1
#
_entry.id   AF-A0A2T0WKD8-F1
#
_cell.length_a   1.000
_cell.length_b   1.000
_cell.length_c   1.000
_cell.angle_alpha   90.00
_cell.angle_beta   90.00
_cell.angle_gamma   90.00
#
_symmetry.space_group_name_H-M   'P 1'
#
loop_
_entity.id
_entity.type
_entity.pdbx_description
1 polymer ?
#
loop_
_entity_poly.entity_id
_entity_poly.type
_entity_poly.pdbx_seq_one_letter_code
_entity_poly.pdbx_strand_id
1 'polypeptide(L)' 'MEILTSLLILLTTYFLAVLGLIQGFIPGASKEITNALGQEKEVISAKRVIFISFVLALFVTSVMVYFFIFPNYSFA' A
#
# COMPACT_ATOMS: atom_id res chain seq x y z
N MET A 1 -10.82 -10.16 20.44
CA MET A 1 -9.75 -9.18 20.16
C MET A 1 -8.68 -9.75 19.22
N GLU A 2 -8.32 -11.02 19.33
CA GLU A 2 -7.22 -11.64 18.57
C GLU A 2 -7.37 -11.49 17.04
N ILE A 3 -8.57 -11.74 16.50
CA ILE A 3 -8.87 -11.63 15.06
C ILE A 3 -8.62 -10.20 14.55
N LEU A 4 -9.02 -9.18 15.32
CA LEU A 4 -8.82 -7.78 14.96
C LEU A 4 -7.34 -7.41 14.93
N THR A 5 -6.56 -7.89 15.91
CA THR A 5 -5.11 -7.72 15.94
C THR A 5 -4.44 -8.42 14.77
N SER A 6 -4.83 -9.67 14.47
CA SER A 6 -4.32 -10.42 13.30
C SER A 6 -4.63 -9.71 11.98
N LEU A 7 -5.82 -9.13 11.84
CA LEU A 7 -6.20 -8.34 10.66
C LEU A 7 -5.37 -7.06 10.52
N LEU A 8 -5.10 -6.36 11.63
CA LEU A 8 -4.26 -5.17 11.63
C LEU A 8 -2.81 -5.51 11.27
N ILE A 9 -2.27 -6.62 11.78
CA ILE A 9 -0.93 -7.11 11.42
C ILE A 9 -0.91 -7.46 9.93
N LEU A 10 -1.89 -8.22 9.44
CA LEU A 10 -1.99 -8.63 8.05
C LEU A 10 -2.04 -7.42 7.09
N LEU A 11 -2.87 -6.43 7.41
CA LEU A 11 -2.96 -5.17 6.66
C LEU A 11 -1.62 -4.42 6.66
N THR A 12 -0.97 -4.32 7.81
CA THR A 12 0.32 -3.62 7.94
C THR A 12 1.43 -4.33 7.15
N THR A 13 1.48 -5.65 7.21
CA THR A 13 2.47 -6.45 6.45
C THR A 13 2.27 -6.28 4.95
N TYR A 14 1.04 -6.36 4.45
CA TYR A 14 0.77 -6.13 3.03
C TYR A 14 1.02 -4.67 2.63
N PHE A 15 0.72 -3.71 3.49
CA PHE A 15 1.06 -2.32 3.24
C PHE A 15 2.55 -2.09 3.08
N LEU A 16 3.37 -2.67 3.95
CA LEU A 16 4.83 -2.57 3.85
C LEU A 16 5.38 -3.30 2.61
N ALA A 17 4.84 -4.49 2.29
CA ALA A 17 5.24 -5.24 1.11
C ALA A 17 4.93 -4.48 -0.18
N VAL A 18 3.71 -3.94 -0.28
CA VAL A 18 3.26 -3.12 -1.41
C VAL A 18 4.08 -1.83 -1.48
N LEU A 19 4.33 -1.15 -0.36
CA LEU A 19 5.21 0.03 -0.33
C LEU A 19 6.60 -0.28 -0.90
N GLY A 20 7.22 -1.38 -0.50
CA GLY A 20 8.53 -1.79 -1.00
C GLY A 20 8.53 -2.09 -2.49
N LEU A 21 7.49 -2.75 -3.00
CA LEU A 21 7.34 -3.03 -4.43
C LEU A 21 7.12 -1.76 -5.25
N ILE A 22 6.28 -0.87 -4.73
CA ILE A 22 5.83 0.34 -5.43
C ILE A 22 6.88 1.43 -5.42
N GLN A 23 7.68 1.56 -4.35
CA GLN A 23 8.78 2.53 -4.29
C GLN A 23 9.78 2.35 -5.44
N GLY A 24 9.96 1.12 -5.94
CA GLY A 24 10.83 0.84 -7.10
C GLY A 24 10.14 0.91 -8.46
N PHE A 25 8.81 0.92 -8.51
CA PHE A 25 8.06 0.70 -9.75
C PHE A 25 7.15 1.83 -10.21
N ILE A 26 6.85 2.88 -9.43
CA ILE A 26 5.93 3.94 -9.91
C ILE A 26 6.62 4.83 -10.95
N PRO A 27 6.27 4.74 -12.24
CA PRO A 27 6.66 5.72 -13.24
C PRO A 27 5.68 6.90 -13.13
N GLY A 28 6.16 8.14 -13.01
CA GLY A 28 5.29 9.33 -12.92
C GLY A 28 4.77 9.68 -11.52
N ALA A 29 5.37 9.14 -10.45
CA ALA A 29 5.29 9.77 -9.13
C ALA A 29 6.15 11.04 -9.04
N SER A 30 7.06 11.20 -10.00
CA SER A 30 7.85 12.39 -10.21
C SER A 30 6.96 13.56 -10.62
N LYS A 31 6.93 14.60 -9.80
CA LYS A 31 6.56 15.93 -10.24
C LYS A 31 7.85 16.65 -10.61
N GLU A 32 7.89 17.21 -11.81
CA GLU A 32 8.88 18.21 -12.16
C GLU A 32 8.56 19.47 -11.36
N ILE A 33 9.40 19.74 -10.37
CA ILE A 33 9.33 21.00 -9.63
C ILE A 33 10.53 21.82 -10.08
N THR A 34 10.26 22.91 -10.80
CA THR A 34 11.29 23.89 -11.13
C THR A 34 11.69 24.60 -9.83
N ASN A 35 12.90 24.35 -9.37
CA ASN A 35 13.44 25.04 -8.20
C ASN A 35 13.68 26.52 -8.55
N ALA A 36 13.85 27.41 -7.55
CA ALA A 36 14.11 28.84 -7.77
C ALA A 36 15.38 29.14 -8.61
N LEU A 37 16.22 28.11 -8.83
CA LEU A 37 17.43 28.11 -9.65
C LEU A 37 17.20 27.59 -11.09
N GLY A 38 15.96 27.34 -11.49
CA GLY A 38 15.62 26.85 -12.84
C GLY A 38 15.94 25.37 -13.10
N GLN A 39 16.34 24.61 -12.07
CA GLN A 39 16.63 23.19 -12.19
C GLN A 39 15.34 22.37 -12.02
N GLU A 40 15.02 21.55 -13.02
CA GLU A 40 13.99 20.53 -12.95
C GLU A 40 14.52 19.38 -12.08
N LYS A 41 13.87 19.15 -10.94
CA LYS A 41 14.09 17.96 -10.13
C LYS A 41 12.86 17.07 -10.21
N GLU A 42 13.09 15.81 -10.53
CA GLU A 42 12.10 14.75 -10.30
C GLU A 42 11.89 14.58 -8.80
N VAL A 43 10.74 15.03 -8.29
CA VAL A 43 10.38 14.81 -6.89
C VAL A 43 9.29 13.75 -6.83
N ILE A 44 9.63 12.59 -6.27
CA ILE A 44 8.66 11.52 -6.01
C ILE A 44 7.64 12.03 -4.97
N SER A 45 6.37 12.11 -5.35
CA SER A 45 5.30 12.49 -4.45
C SER A 45 5.04 11.36 -3.44
N ALA A 46 5.68 11.44 -2.27
CA ALA A 46 5.51 10.47 -1.18
C ALA A 46 4.03 10.23 -0.83
N LYS A 47 3.21 11.28 -0.86
CA LYS A 47 1.75 11.18 -0.64
C LYS A 47 1.08 10.22 -1.63
N ARG A 48 1.47 10.28 -2.91
CA ARG A 48 0.91 9.43 -3.97
C ARG A 48 1.36 7.97 -3.78
N VAL A 49 2.64 7.76 -3.46
CA VAL A 49 3.19 6.42 -3.18
C VAL A 49 2.46 5.76 -2.01
N ILE A 50 2.29 6.49 -0.90
CA ILE A 50 1.61 6.01 0.30
C ILE A 50 0.15 5.68 -0.01
N PHE A 51 -0.56 6.57 -0.73
CA PHE A 51 -1.96 6.36 -1.05
C PHE A 51 -2.19 5.13 -1.92
N ILE A 52 -1.41 4.98 -3.00
CA ILE A 52 -1.52 3.82 -3.90
C ILE A 52 -1.19 2.54 -3.12
N SER A 53 -0.15 2.58 -2.29
CA SER A 53 0.25 1.41 -1.49
C SER A 53 -0.83 1.01 -0.48
N PHE A 54 -1.51 1.99 0.12
CA PHE A 54 -2.61 1.74 1.05
C PHE A 54 -3.82 1.10 0.36
N VAL A 55 -4.20 1.61 -0.82
CA VAL A 55 -5.32 1.05 -1.60
C VAL A 55 -5.05 -0.39 -2.02
N LEU A 56 -3.83 -0.66 -2.51
CA LEU A 56 -3.43 -2.02 -2.89
C LEU A 56 -3.34 -2.97 -1.69
N ALA A 57 -2.83 -2.50 -0.56
CA ALA A 57 -2.80 -3.28 0.66
C ALA A 57 -4.21 -3.64 1.14
N LEU A 58 -5.14 -2.68 1.16
CA LEU A 58 -6.54 -2.94 1.49
C LEU A 58 -7.16 -3.98 0.56
N PHE A 59 -6.94 -3.85 -0.75
CA PHE A 59 -7.45 -4.79 -1.73
C PHE A 59 -6.94 -6.22 -1.46
N VAL A 60 -5.62 -6.38 -1.28
CA VAL A 60 -5.01 -7.69 -0.99
C VAL A 60 -5.51 -8.25 0.34
N THR A 61 -5.59 -7.42 1.39
CA THR A 61 -6.16 -7.84 2.68
C THR A 61 -7.59 -8.31 2.53
N SER A 62 -8.45 -7.57 1.82
CA SER A 62 -9.85 -7.97 1.59
C SER A 62 -9.96 -9.29 0.85
N VAL A 63 -9.14 -9.51 -0.19
CA VAL A 63 -9.08 -10.78 -0.93
C VAL A 63 -8.67 -11.91 0.01
N MET A 64 -7.61 -11.74 0.79
CA MET A 64 -7.11 -12.76 1.71
C MET A 64 -8.14 -13.09 2.81
N VAL A 65 -8.79 -12.06 3.34
CA VAL A 65 -9.87 -12.21 4.32
C VAL A 65 -11.04 -12.99 3.72
N TYR A 66 -11.47 -12.67 2.51
CA TYR A 66 -12.58 -13.34 1.85
C TYR A 66 -12.28 -14.81 1.54
N PHE A 67 -11.08 -15.14 1.04
CA PHE A 67 -10.76 -16.51 0.61
C PHE A 67 -10.23 -17.41 1.73
N PHE A 68 -9.55 -16.88 2.74
CA PHE A 68 -8.87 -17.71 3.74
C PHE A 68 -9.45 -17.58 5.14
N ILE A 69 -10.05 -16.43 5.46
CA ILE A 69 -10.56 -16.16 6.80
C ILE A 69 -12.06 -16.50 6.85
N PHE A 70 -12.89 -15.89 6.01
CA PHE A 70 -14.35 -16.11 6.01
C PHE A 70 -14.82 -17.56 5.79
N PRO A 71 -14.31 -18.34 4.81
CA PRO A 71 -14.79 -19.71 4.62
C PRO A 71 -14.50 -20.59 5.83
N ASN A 72 -13.45 -20.32 6.61
CA ASN A 72 -13.16 -21.04 7.84
C ASN A 72 -14.11 -20.69 8.99
N TYR A 73 -14.72 -19.51 8.99
CA TYR A 73 -15.72 -19.10 10.00
C TYR A 73 -17.15 -19.52 9.63
N SER A 74 -17.42 -19.90 8.39
CA SER A 74 -18.76 -20.36 7.96
C SER A 74 -19.05 -21.81 8.32
N PHE A 75 -18.04 -22.60 8.73
CA PHE A 75 -18.19 -24.01 9.12
C PHE A 75 -17.97 -24.25 10.63
N ALA A 76 -17.87 -23.18 11.42
CA ALA A 76 -17.76 -23.24 12.88
C ALA A 76 -19.05 -22.77 13.55
#